data_AF-A0AAV8Y7W7-F1
#
_entry.id   AF-A0AAV8Y7W7-F1
#
_cell.length_a   1.000
_cell.length_b   1.000
_cell.length_c   1.000
_cell.angle_alpha   90.00
_cell.angle_beta   90.00
_cell.angle_gamma   90.00
#
_symmetry.space_group_name_H-M   'P 1'
#
loop_
_entity.id
_entity.type
_entity.pdbx_description
1 polymer ?
#
loop_
_entity_poly.entity_id
_entity_poly.type
_entity_poly.pdbx_seq_one_letter_code
_entity_poly.pdbx_strand_id
1 'polypeptide(L)'
;MSLEKKTEMSRVLKLAQKFNCFYLAGLKSPDYKPFVVEGFQVGLIRPDVMKQLLKYPEVFQVSSGYVELNPAFRDYEERSSQVERVLMELRAENVFIALKGWRDEVGNLNNNKIDYQK
;
A
#
# COMPACT_ATOMS: atom_id res chain seq x y z
N MET A 1 -13.57 8.63 47.30
CA MET A 1 -14.19 8.64 45.95
C MET A 1 -13.42 9.64 45.10
N SER A 2 -12.54 9.15 44.24
CA SER A 2 -11.77 9.97 43.29
C SER A 2 -12.69 10.39 42.15
N LEU A 3 -12.88 11.69 41.94
CA LEU A 3 -13.57 12.22 40.79
C LEU A 3 -12.58 12.20 39.61
N GLU A 4 -12.66 11.20 38.76
CA GLU A 4 -11.94 11.21 37.48
C GLU A 4 -12.44 12.40 36.65
N LYS A 5 -11.61 13.44 36.55
CA LYS A 5 -11.82 14.51 35.57
C LYS A 5 -11.71 13.89 34.18
N LYS A 6 -12.86 13.68 33.54
CA LYS A 6 -12.95 13.29 32.14
C LYS A 6 -12.43 14.47 31.31
N THR A 7 -11.15 14.44 30.96
CA THR A 7 -10.52 15.46 30.12
C THR A 7 -11.21 15.45 28.77
N GLU A 8 -12.05 16.45 28.50
CA GLU A 8 -12.78 16.52 27.25
C GLU A 8 -11.78 16.78 26.11
N MET A 9 -11.69 15.84 25.17
CA MET A 9 -10.73 15.97 24.07
C MET A 9 -11.10 17.15 23.16
N SER A 10 -10.09 17.96 22.82
CA SER A 10 -10.26 19.09 21.90
C SER A 10 -10.76 18.62 20.52
N ARG A 11 -11.44 19.51 19.80
CA ARG A 11 -11.93 19.23 18.44
C ARG A 11 -10.80 18.85 17.48
N VAL A 12 -9.64 19.49 17.62
CA VAL A 12 -8.43 19.21 16.83
C VAL A 12 -7.91 17.80 17.12
N LEU A 13 -7.86 17.40 18.40
CA LEU A 13 -7.41 16.07 18.78
C LEU A 13 -8.34 14.97 18.24
N LYS A 14 -9.66 15.17 18.32
CA LYS A 14 -10.65 14.25 17.72
C LYS A 14 -10.44 14.11 16.22
N LEU A 15 -10.12 15.21 15.53
CA LEU A 15 -9.88 15.20 14.09
C LEU A 15 -8.55 14.51 13.74
N ALA A 16 -7.48 14.80 14.48
CA ALA A 16 -6.18 14.14 14.32
C ALA A 16 -6.29 12.62 14.50
N GLN A 17 -7.09 12.15 15.46
CA GLN A 17 -7.34 10.72 15.66
C GLN A 17 -8.08 10.08 14.49
N LYS A 18 -9.00 10.79 13.84
CA LYS A 18 -9.71 10.27 12.65
C LYS A 18 -8.76 10.09 11.47
N PHE A 19 -7.87 11.04 11.22
CA PHE A 19 -6.90 10.94 10.12
C PHE A 19 -5.78 9.93 10.40
N ASN A 20 -5.42 9.72 11.67
CA ASN A 20 -4.37 8.79 12.08
C ASN A 20 -4.91 7.45 12.61
N CYS A 21 -6.19 7.14 12.39
CA CYS A 21 -6.82 5.93 12.92
C CYS A 21 -6.11 4.64 12.48
N PHE A 22 -5.48 4.69 11.29
CA PHE A 22 -4.61 3.63 10.81
C PHE A 22 -3.42 3.38 11.74
N TYR A 23 -2.65 4.40 12.11
CA TYR A 23 -1.51 4.23 13.01
C TYR A 23 -1.92 3.93 14.45
N LEU A 24 -3.09 4.41 14.88
CA LEU A 24 -3.57 4.26 16.25
C LEU A 24 -4.19 2.88 16.54
N ALA A 25 -4.92 2.31 15.58
CA ALA A 25 -5.64 1.06 15.75
C ALA A 25 -5.43 0.08 14.58
N GLY A 26 -5.36 0.57 13.35
CA GLY A 26 -5.26 -0.27 12.15
C GLY A 26 -3.93 -1.02 12.00
N LEU A 27 -2.81 -0.43 12.39
CA LEU A 27 -1.46 -0.97 12.21
C LEU A 27 -1.22 -2.24 13.01
N LYS A 28 -1.91 -2.39 14.15
CA LYS A 28 -1.81 -3.58 15.03
C LYS A 28 -2.78 -4.69 14.63
N SER A 29 -3.62 -4.48 13.61
CA SER A 29 -4.53 -5.53 13.15
C SER A 29 -3.72 -6.64 12.48
N PRO A 30 -3.82 -7.89 12.96
CA PRO A 30 -3.11 -9.04 12.37
C PRO A 30 -3.59 -9.39 10.97
N ASP A 31 -4.70 -8.78 10.52
CA ASP A 31 -5.32 -9.05 9.23
C ASP A 31 -4.54 -8.40 8.07
N TYR A 32 -3.73 -7.37 8.36
CA TYR A 32 -2.96 -6.64 7.36
C TYR A 32 -1.55 -7.22 7.26
N LYS A 33 -1.14 -7.60 6.04
CA LYS A 33 0.21 -8.13 5.80
C LYS A 33 1.13 -7.05 5.24
N PRO A 34 2.38 -6.94 5.69
CA PRO A 34 3.40 -6.09 5.06
C PRO A 34 3.50 -6.34 3.56
N PHE A 35 3.57 -5.26 2.78
CA PHE A 35 3.98 -5.31 1.38
C PHE A 35 5.46 -4.95 1.28
N VAL A 36 6.26 -5.86 0.75
CA VAL A 36 7.73 -5.79 0.72
C VAL A 36 8.23 -5.70 -0.72
N VAL A 37 9.20 -4.84 -0.95
CA VAL A 37 9.94 -4.71 -2.21
C VAL A 37 11.42 -4.62 -1.88
N GLU A 38 12.23 -5.53 -2.43
CA GLU A 38 13.69 -5.61 -2.16
C GLU A 38 14.02 -5.65 -0.66
N GLY A 39 13.22 -6.38 0.14
CA GLY A 39 13.40 -6.47 1.58
C GLY A 39 12.90 -5.27 2.40
N PHE A 40 12.41 -4.20 1.75
CA PHE A 40 11.85 -3.03 2.43
C PHE A 40 10.32 -3.07 2.46
N GLN A 41 9.73 -2.86 3.65
CA GLN A 41 8.28 -2.69 3.75
C GLN A 41 7.87 -1.32 3.18
N VAL A 42 7.16 -1.35 2.05
CA VAL A 42 6.67 -0.14 1.35
C VAL A 42 5.17 0.08 1.52
N GLY A 43 4.46 -0.88 2.12
CA GLY A 43 3.02 -0.76 2.34
C GLY A 43 2.42 -1.87 3.18
N LEU A 44 1.09 -1.94 3.17
CA LEU A 44 0.29 -2.97 3.84
C LEU A 44 -0.82 -3.45 2.90
N ILE A 45 -1.03 -4.76 2.85
CA ILE A 45 -2.04 -5.44 2.05
C ILE A 45 -3.19 -5.86 2.94
N ARG A 46 -4.41 -5.49 2.52
CA ARG A 46 -5.66 -5.90 3.17
C ARG A 46 -6.03 -7.35 2.80
N PRO A 47 -6.77 -8.08 3.66
CA PRO A 47 -7.21 -9.45 3.36
C PRO A 47 -8.01 -9.61 2.06
N ASP A 48 -8.88 -8.65 1.74
CA ASP A 48 -9.68 -8.66 0.51
C ASP A 48 -8.81 -8.47 -0.73
N VAL A 49 -7.76 -7.67 -0.64
CA VAL A 49 -6.77 -7.48 -1.71
C VAL A 49 -5.92 -8.75 -1.90
N MET A 50 -5.53 -9.41 -0.81
CA MET A 50 -4.71 -10.63 -0.85
C MET A 50 -5.31 -11.74 -1.71
N LYS A 51 -6.65 -11.88 -1.69
CA LYS A 51 -7.37 -12.85 -2.55
C LYS A 51 -7.15 -12.61 -4.04
N GLN A 52 -6.95 -11.35 -4.44
CA GLN A 52 -6.68 -10.99 -5.83
C GLN A 52 -5.21 -11.19 -6.18
N LEU A 53 -4.29 -10.84 -5.26
CA LEU A 53 -2.85 -11.02 -5.49
C LEU A 53 -2.44 -12.48 -5.69
N LEU A 54 -3.14 -13.42 -5.06
CA LEU A 54 -2.93 -14.87 -5.26
C LEU A 54 -3.14 -15.33 -6.71
N LYS A 55 -3.85 -14.56 -7.54
CA LYS A 55 -4.04 -14.86 -8.96
C LYS A 55 -2.82 -14.51 -9.82
N TYR A 56 -1.85 -13.78 -9.25
CA TYR A 56 -0.67 -13.24 -9.94
C TYR A 56 0.63 -13.72 -9.29
N PRO A 57 0.87 -15.04 -9.16
CA PRO A 57 2.07 -15.57 -8.51
C PRO A 57 3.38 -15.20 -9.22
N GLU A 58 3.31 -14.82 -10.49
CA GLU A 58 4.44 -14.32 -11.28
C GLU A 58 4.86 -12.90 -10.88
N VAL A 59 3.97 -12.13 -10.24
CA VAL A 59 4.23 -10.75 -9.78
C VAL A 59 4.35 -10.67 -8.26
N PHE A 60 3.50 -11.38 -7.52
CA PHE A 60 3.45 -11.32 -6.06
C PHE A 60 3.72 -12.69 -5.42
N GLN A 61 4.72 -12.72 -4.55
CA GLN A 61 4.98 -13.84 -3.66
C GLN A 61 4.22 -13.64 -2.35
N VAL A 62 3.17 -14.43 -2.12
CA VAL A 62 2.34 -14.34 -0.93
C VAL A 62 2.79 -15.38 0.09
N SER A 63 3.28 -14.92 1.24
CA SER A 63 3.66 -15.78 2.37
C SER A 63 2.65 -15.68 3.53
N SER A 64 2.88 -16.46 4.58
CA SER A 64 2.07 -16.36 5.80
C SER A 64 2.25 -15.01 6.50
N GLY A 65 3.46 -14.43 6.45
CA GLY A 65 3.82 -13.22 7.19
C GLY A 65 3.78 -11.92 6.38
N TYR A 66 3.98 -11.98 5.05
CA TYR A 66 4.06 -10.79 4.20
C TYR A 66 3.67 -11.10 2.75
N VAL A 67 3.55 -10.06 1.94
CA VAL A 67 3.46 -10.14 0.48
C VAL A 67 4.68 -9.44 -0.09
N GLU A 68 5.42 -10.09 -0.97
CA GLU A 68 6.61 -9.52 -1.60
C GLU A 68 6.44 -9.43 -3.10
N LEU A 69 6.89 -8.33 -3.68
CA LEU A 69 6.99 -8.21 -5.13
C LEU A 69 8.11 -9.13 -5.62
N ASN A 70 7.89 -9.84 -6.73
CA ASN A 70 8.82 -10.83 -7.23
C ASN A 70 10.27 -10.27 -7.28
N PRO A 71 11.22 -10.85 -6.50
CA PRO A 71 12.58 -10.34 -6.39
C PRO A 71 13.40 -10.54 -7.67
N ALA A 72 12.87 -11.25 -8.66
CA ALA A 72 13.48 -11.36 -9.98
C ALA A 72 13.47 -10.04 -10.78
N PHE A 73 12.57 -9.10 -10.44
CA PHE A 73 12.49 -7.80 -11.10
C PHE A 73 13.65 -6.90 -10.68
N ARG A 74 14.47 -6.46 -11.63
CA ARG A 74 15.80 -5.89 -11.35
C ARG A 74 15.83 -4.37 -11.25
N ASP A 75 14.90 -3.70 -11.90
CA ASP A 75 14.85 -2.25 -11.95
C ASP A 75 13.47 -1.70 -11.58
N TYR A 76 13.40 -0.38 -11.47
CA TYR A 76 12.17 0.31 -11.08
C TYR A 76 11.09 0.17 -12.16
N GLU A 77 11.50 0.23 -13.42
CA GLU A 77 10.64 0.21 -14.60
C GLU A 77 9.95 -1.15 -14.76
N GLU A 78 10.69 -2.25 -14.58
CA GLU A 78 10.17 -3.61 -14.60
C GLU A 78 9.16 -3.82 -13.46
N ARG A 79 9.50 -3.40 -12.23
CA ARG A 79 8.56 -3.48 -11.09
C ARG A 79 7.28 -2.69 -11.35
N SER A 80 7.42 -1.46 -11.81
CA SER A 80 6.28 -0.57 -12.06
C SER A 80 5.39 -1.12 -13.16
N SER A 81 5.95 -1.59 -14.27
CA SER A 81 5.18 -2.14 -15.40
C SER A 81 4.45 -3.45 -15.03
N GLN A 82 5.07 -4.33 -14.25
CA GLN A 82 4.42 -5.58 -13.81
C GLN A 82 3.26 -5.31 -12.86
N VAL A 83 3.42 -4.38 -11.92
CA VAL A 83 2.33 -3.97 -11.01
C VAL A 83 1.24 -3.24 -11.77
N GLU A 84 1.59 -2.34 -12.69
CA GLU A 84 0.63 -1.62 -13.54
C GLU A 84 -0.22 -2.58 -14.36
N ARG A 85 0.39 -3.59 -14.99
CA ARG A 85 -0.33 -4.63 -15.73
C ARG A 85 -1.41 -5.28 -14.86
N VAL A 86 -1.05 -5.72 -13.65
CA VAL A 86 -2.01 -6.34 -12.71
C VAL A 86 -3.13 -5.36 -12.33
N LEU A 87 -2.80 -4.10 -12.05
CA LEU A 87 -3.80 -3.09 -11.69
C LEU A 87 -4.75 -2.77 -12.85
N MET A 88 -4.27 -2.77 -14.10
CA MET A 88 -5.10 -2.57 -15.29
C MET A 88 -6.05 -3.74 -15.53
N GLU A 89 -5.58 -4.98 -15.34
CA GLU A 89 -6.44 -6.17 -15.42
C GLU A 89 -7.54 -6.13 -14.35
N LEU A 90 -7.18 -5.84 -13.09
CA LEU A 90 -8.13 -5.71 -11.98
C LEU A 90 -9.12 -4.55 -12.18
N ARG A 91 -8.71 -3.47 -12.86
CA ARG A 91 -9.57 -2.36 -13.27
C ARG A 91 -10.59 -2.82 -14.31
N ALA A 92 -10.15 -3.55 -15.35
CA ALA A 92 -11.01 -4.08 -16.40
C ALA A 92 -12.05 -5.06 -15.82
N GLU A 93 -11.66 -5.88 -14.85
CA GLU A 93 -12.54 -6.79 -14.12
C GLU A 93 -13.46 -6.08 -13.09
N ASN A 94 -13.33 -4.76 -12.91
CA ASN A 94 -14.08 -3.98 -11.92
C ASN A 94 -13.95 -4.50 -10.48
N VAL A 95 -12.81 -5.10 -10.13
CA VAL A 95 -12.60 -5.77 -8.83
C VAL A 95 -12.59 -4.77 -7.68
N PHE A 96 -11.96 -3.62 -7.89
CA PHE A 96 -11.86 -2.56 -6.88
C PHE A 96 -12.50 -1.27 -7.36
N ILE A 97 -13.44 -0.74 -6.58
CA ILE A 97 -14.06 0.56 -6.85
C ILE A 97 -13.02 1.68 -6.95
N ALA A 98 -11.93 1.59 -6.19
CA ALA A 98 -10.84 2.57 -6.19
C ALA A 98 -10.16 2.72 -7.56
N LEU A 99 -10.09 1.63 -8.35
CA LEU A 99 -9.46 1.65 -9.68
C LEU A 99 -10.32 2.35 -10.74
N LYS A 100 -11.61 2.59 -10.49
CA LYS A 100 -12.44 3.40 -11.41
C LYS A 100 -11.98 4.85 -11.47
N GLY A 101 -11.43 5.37 -10.38
CA GLY A 101 -10.90 6.73 -10.28
C GLY A 101 -9.42 6.85 -10.67
N TRP A 102 -8.83 5.81 -11.26
CA TRP A 102 -7.44 5.85 -11.73
C TRP A 102 -7.28 6.94 -12.80
N ARG A 103 -6.38 7.91 -12.56
CA ARG A 103 -6.23 9.13 -13.37
C ARG A 103 -5.21 9.02 -14.51
N ASP A 104 -4.72 7.80 -14.77
CA ASP A 104 -3.67 7.50 -15.75
C ASP A 104 -2.41 8.38 -15.57
N GLU A 105 -2.19 8.85 -14.34
CA GLU A 105 -0.99 9.56 -13.90
C GLU A 105 0.14 8.53 -13.77
N VAL A 106 0.81 8.23 -14.88
CA VAL A 106 2.09 7.51 -14.83
C VAL A 106 3.08 8.41 -14.11
N GLY A 107 3.83 7.86 -13.15
CA GLY A 107 4.96 8.54 -12.55
C GLY A 107 5.98 8.90 -13.64
N ASN A 108 5.83 10.07 -14.26
CA ASN A 108 6.77 10.60 -15.23
C ASN A 108 8.11 10.83 -14.51
N LEU A 109 9.01 9.86 -14.55
CA LEU A 109 10.43 10.06 -14.18
C LEU A 109 11.21 10.85 -15.24
N ASN A 110 10.55 11.29 -16.31
CA ASN A 110 11.16 12.16 -17.31
C ASN A 110 10.91 13.64 -16.98
N ASN A 111 11.61 14.15 -15.96
CA ASN A 111 12.08 15.55 -15.92
C ASN A 111 13.03 15.83 -14.74
N ASN A 112 14.11 15.06 -14.63
CA ASN A 112 15.46 15.53 -14.25
C ASN A 112 16.36 14.31 -14.01
N LYS A 113 17.05 13.85 -15.06
CA LYS A 113 18.38 13.27 -14.87
C LYS A 113 19.25 14.38 -14.28
N ILE A 114 19.29 14.49 -12.95
CA ILE A 114 20.44 15.14 -12.32
C ILE A 114 21.54 14.10 -12.36
N ASP A 115 22.47 14.31 -13.30
CA ASP A 115 23.75 13.62 -13.36
C ASP A 115 24.42 13.71 -11.99
N TYR A 116 24.37 12.63 -11.22
CA TYR A 116 25.39 12.39 -10.20
C TYR A 116 26.56 11.70 -10.88
N GLN A 117 27.36 12.50 -11.60
CA GLN A 117 28.73 12.13 -11.92
C GLN A 117 29.55 12.17 -10.62
N LYS A 118 30.17 11.05 -10.26
CA LYS A 118 31.38 11.00 -9.45
C LYS A 118 32.39 10.11 -10.14
#